data_AF-A0A357G9D4-F1
#
_entry.id   AF-A0A357G9D4-F1
#
_cell.length_a   1.000
_cell.length_b   1.000
_cell.length_c   1.000
_cell.angle_alpha   90.00
_cell.angle_beta   90.00
_cell.angle_gamma   90.00
#
_symmetry.space_group_name_H-M   'P 1'
#
loop_
_entity.id
_entity.type
_entity.pdbx_description
1 polymer ?
#
loop_
_entity_poly.entity_id
_entity_poly.type
_entity_poly.pdbx_seq_one_letter_code
_entity_poly.pdbx_strand_id
1 'polypeptide(L)' 'MKLLTINDVIKAIRKTPSASRKKMIVEAYEFAEEAHRGQKRSSGEDYIQHSLATAKTLAEMGMG' A
#
# COMPACT_ATOMS: atom_id res chain seq x y z
N MET A 1 -13.76 -4.88 8.67
CA MET A 1 -13.40 -4.62 7.26
C MET A 1 -12.32 -5.61 6.84
N LYS A 2 -12.15 -5.84 5.53
CA LYS A 2 -11.07 -6.67 5.02
C LYS A 2 -9.75 -5.88 5.08
N LEU A 3 -8.73 -6.41 5.75
CA LEU A 3 -7.40 -5.81 5.79
C LEU A 3 -6.76 -5.85 4.40
N LEU A 4 -6.16 -4.74 4.00
CA LEU A 4 -5.41 -4.63 2.76
C LEU A 4 -3.99 -5.14 2.96
N THR A 5 -3.42 -5.65 1.88
CA THR A 5 -2.03 -6.05 1.74
C THR A 5 -1.37 -5.28 0.59
N ILE A 6 -0.03 -5.27 0.54
CA ILE A 6 0.71 -4.69 -0.59
C ILE A 6 0.34 -5.33 -1.93
N ASN A 7 -0.02 -6.62 -1.92
CA ASN A 7 -0.47 -7.33 -3.12
C ASN A 7 -1.78 -6.76 -3.69
N ASP A 8 -2.66 -6.23 -2.85
CA ASP A 8 -3.90 -5.59 -3.31
C ASP A 8 -3.61 -4.30 -4.07
N VAL A 9 -2.58 -3.55 -3.65
CA VAL A 9 -2.10 -2.35 -4.36
C VAL A 9 -1.47 -2.75 -5.70
N ILE A 10 -0.56 -3.73 -5.71
CA ILE A 10 0.12 -4.17 -6.94
C ILE A 10 -0.88 -4.69 -7.98
N LYS A 11 -1.93 -5.41 -7.56
CA LYS A 11 -3.01 -5.90 -8.44
C LYS A 11 -3.88 -4.78 -9.00
N ALA A 12 -3.99 -3.65 -8.29
CA ALA A 12 -4.80 -2.51 -8.73
C ALA A 12 -4.10 -1.67 -9.82
N ILE A 13 -2.80 -1.86 -10.05
CA ILE A 13 -2.05 -1.11 -11.07
C ILE A 13 -2.50 -1.59 -12.46
N ARG A 14 -3.06 -0.67 -13.25
CA ARG A 14 -3.66 -0.96 -14.57
C ARG A 14 -2.71 -1.60 -15.58
N LYS A 15 -1.45 -1.16 -15.60
CA LYS A 15 -0.39 -1.71 -16.47
C LYS A 15 0.55 -2.53 -15.61
N THR A 16 0.85 -3.75 -16.02
CA THR A 16 1.80 -4.60 -15.30
C THR A 16 3.12 -3.86 -15.07
N PRO A 17 3.49 -3.55 -13.80
CA PRO A 17 4.72 -2.85 -13.53
C PRO A 17 5.92 -3.75 -13.80
N SER A 18 7.04 -3.15 -14.20
CA SER A 18 8.33 -3.85 -14.33
C SER A 18 8.74 -4.47 -12.98
N ALA A 19 9.63 -5.47 -13.03
CA ALA A 19 10.17 -6.07 -11.81
C ALA A 19 10.84 -5.05 -10.88
N SER A 20 11.59 -4.09 -11.45
CA SER A 20 12.21 -3.00 -10.69
C SER A 20 11.17 -2.09 -10.03
N ARG A 21 10.07 -1.76 -10.73
CA ARG A 21 9.00 -0.93 -10.18
C ARG A 21 8.23 -1.66 -9.08
N LYS A 22 7.96 -2.95 -9.23
CA LYS A 22 7.38 -3.79 -8.17
C LYS A 22 8.27 -3.80 -6.93
N LYS A 23 9.58 -3.99 -7.11
CA LYS A 23 10.55 -3.97 -6.00
C LYS A 23 10.51 -2.65 -5.23
N MET A 24 10.53 -1.52 -5.94
CA MET A 24 10.45 -0.19 -5.34
C MET A 24 9.14 0.03 -4.55
N ILE A 25 8.01 -0.47 -5.06
CA ILE A 25 6.72 -0.38 -4.35
C ILE A 25 6.75 -1.20 -3.05
N VAL A 26 7.35 -2.39 -3.08
CA VAL A 26 7.50 -3.24 -1.88
C VAL A 26 8.43 -2.58 -0.87
N GLU A 27 9.57 -2.04 -1.28
CA GLU A 27 10.50 -1.32 -0.39
C GLU A 27 9.85 -0.09 0.24
N ALA A 28 9.03 0.66 -0.53
CA ALA A 28 8.26 1.79 0.01
C ALA A 28 7.20 1.34 1.03
N TYR A 29 6.57 0.19 0.80
CA TYR A 29 5.65 -0.41 1.76
C TYR A 29 6.35 -0.82 3.05
N GLU A 30 7.47 -1.54 2.97
CA GLU A 30 8.24 -1.99 4.14
C GLU A 30 8.73 -0.79 4.97
N PHE A 31 9.21 0.26 4.31
CA PHE A 31 9.58 1.51 4.97
C PHE A 31 8.40 2.14 5.71
N ALA A 32 7.23 2.23 5.07
CA ALA A 32 6.04 2.80 5.70
C ALA A 32 5.48 1.92 6.82
N GLU A 33 5.52 0.59 6.67
CA GLU A 33 5.09 -0.37 7.68
C GLU A 33 5.94 -0.24 8.95
N GLU A 34 7.27 -0.15 8.78
CA GLU A 34 8.18 0.04 9.91
C GLU A 34 7.96 1.39 10.59
N ALA A 35 7.86 2.47 9.81
CA ALA A 35 7.63 3.81 10.35
C ALA A 35 6.30 3.94 11.12
N HIS A 36 5.28 3.16 10.71
CA HIS A 36 3.96 3.16 11.33
C HIS A 36 3.74 2.01 12.33
N ARG A 37 4.77 1.22 12.65
CA ARG A 37 4.65 0.06 13.55
C ARG A 37 4.13 0.49 14.93
N GLY A 38 3.03 -0.12 15.36
CA GLY A 38 2.36 0.21 16.63
C GLY A 38 1.50 1.48 16.61
N GLN A 39 1.55 2.27 15.55
CA GLN A 39 0.70 3.44 15.39
C GLN A 39 -0.72 3.02 14.99
N LYS A 40 -1.72 3.59 15.68
CA LYS A 40 -3.14 3.37 15.40
C LYS A 40 -3.79 4.63 14.83
N ARG A 41 -4.84 4.45 14.04
CA ARG A 41 -5.78 5.54 13.70
C ARG A 41 -6.80 5.75 14.82
N SER A 42 -7.57 6.84 14.73
CA SER A 42 -8.73 7.05 15.60
C SER A 42 -9.78 5.95 15.50
N SER A 43 -9.82 5.20 14.39
CA SER A 43 -10.65 4.01 14.22
C SER A 43 -10.16 2.77 14.99
N GLY A 44 -8.93 2.80 15.54
CA GLY A 44 -8.28 1.66 16.18
C GLY A 44 -7.51 0.73 15.24
N GLU A 45 -7.58 0.93 13.93
CA GLU A 45 -6.81 0.16 12.94
C GLU A 45 -5.34 0.57 12.89
N ASP A 46 -4.47 -0.36 12.48
CA ASP A 46 -3.06 -0.04 12.22
C ASP A 46 -2.94 1.04 11.14
N TYR A 47 -2.11 2.04 11.39
CA TYR A 47 -2.01 3.22 10.52
C TYR A 47 -1.61 2.85 9.08
N ILE A 48 -0.82 1.79 8.90
CA ILE A 48 -0.44 1.24 7.59
C ILE A 48 -1.65 0.92 6.69
N GLN A 49 -2.81 0.57 7.26
CA GLN A 49 -4.01 0.28 6.48
C GLN A 49 -4.52 1.51 5.71
N HIS A 50 -4.37 2.70 6.28
CA HIS A 50 -4.74 3.94 5.60
C HIS A 50 -3.77 4.27 4.45
N SER A 51 -2.48 4.04 4.65
CA SER A 51 -1.47 4.21 3.60
C SER A 51 -1.73 3.24 2.44
N LEU A 52 -2.03 1.97 2.72
CA LEU A 52 -2.41 0.98 1.72
C LEU A 52 -3.70 1.34 0.97
N ALA A 53 -4.73 1.81 1.68
CA ALA A 53 -5.98 2.25 1.05
C ALA A 53 -5.76 3.43 0.09
N THR A 54 -4.93 4.40 0.51
CA THR A 54 -4.55 5.55 -0.33
C THR A 54 -3.77 5.10 -1.56
N ALA A 55 -2.75 4.26 -1.38
CA ALA A 55 -1.96 3.72 -2.49
C ALA A 55 -2.80 2.92 -3.49
N LYS A 56 -3.73 2.09 -2.99
CA LYS A 56 -4.68 1.33 -3.82
C LYS A 56 -5.57 2.26 -4.65
N THR A 57 -6.10 3.33 -4.03
CA THR A 57 -6.92 4.33 -4.72
C THR A 57 -6.14 4.99 -5.86
N LEU A 58 -4.89 5.38 -5.63
CA LEU A 58 -4.02 5.95 -6.68
C LEU A 58 -3.76 4.96 -7.82
N ALA A 59 -3.48 3.69 -7.49
CA ALA A 59 -3.28 2.65 -8.49
C ALA A 59 -4.54 2.45 -9.37
N GLU A 60 -5.74 2.45 -8.77
CA GLU A 60 -7.03 2.36 -9.47
C GLU A 60 -7.27 3.56 -10.41
N MET A 61 -6.81 4.76 -10.02
CA MET A 61 -6.82 5.96 -10.86
C MET A 61 -5.83 5.89 -12.02
N GLY A 62 -4.93 4.90 -12.05
CA GLY A 62 -3.88 4.75 -13.05
C GLY A 62 -2.57 5.45 -12.69
N MET A 63 -2.41 5.88 -11.45
CA MET A 63 -1.18 6.44 -10.89
C MET A 63 -0.42 5.31 -10.18
N GLY A 64 0.34 4.52 -10.94
CA GLY A 64 1.05 3.34 -10.43
C GLY A 64 2.16 2.87 -11.35
#